data_AF-A0A4V0HW37-F1
#
_entry.id   AF-A0A4V0HW37-F1
#
_cell.length_a   1.000
_cell.length_b   1.000
_cell.length_c   1.000
_cell.angle_alpha   90.00
_cell.angle_beta   90.00
_cell.angle_gamma   90.00
#
_symmetry.space_group_name_H-M   'P 1'
#
loop_
_entity.id
_entity.type
_entity.pdbx_description
1 polymer ?
#
loop_
_entity_poly.entity_id
_entity_poly.type
_entity_poly.pdbx_seq_one_letter_code
_entity_poly.pdbx_strand_id
1 'polypeptide(L)'
;MFSTRMDAPDTPPQVPAPAPSRRVTRRGLFKLAGAGVALAATAEAARVLFGSNEHTVIPGKVYRSAQLKQQKLERVIAEKHIRTVMNLRGCCPHMDWYQADARATHARQICQEDLTFSAKRYPPAPEIVRLVEVFDRAEYPVLIHCARGSDRTGLACGMAVLLLTDGGIDAARRQLHPRYGHVAAVGRTGVLDEFFDAYEAKLAATGEAHTPDRFRKWATTEYCPGPFRAGLSVVGPTAVPVGVGFAITVRAKNLSEQPWTFSTGGSGGVHLTYSLHDSRGALAYRGKAGFLARTVAPGEFLDLAAGFPPVKPGKYTLNADLIDAQPIDLLDTAFAQYGSEALMATLTAA
;
A
#
# COMPACT_ATOMS: atom_id res chain seq x y z
N MET A 1 36.89 -108.53 12.41
CA MET A 1 36.12 -108.19 11.20
C MET A 1 35.48 -106.84 11.43
N PHE A 2 36.14 -105.76 10.98
CA PHE A 2 35.61 -104.40 11.07
C PHE A 2 35.02 -104.03 9.70
N SER A 3 33.72 -103.74 9.68
CA SER A 3 33.02 -103.13 8.54
C SER A 3 32.64 -101.73 8.98
N THR A 4 33.27 -100.71 8.40
CA THR A 4 32.86 -99.31 8.53
C THR A 4 32.55 -98.80 7.13
N ARG A 5 31.26 -98.52 6.89
CA ARG A 5 30.77 -97.83 5.70
C ARG A 5 31.35 -96.41 5.70
N MET A 6 31.88 -95.98 4.55
CA MET A 6 32.14 -94.56 4.28
C MET A 6 30.80 -93.87 3.95
N ASP A 7 30.43 -92.86 4.72
CA ASP A 7 29.35 -91.94 4.37
C ASP A 7 29.83 -90.90 3.36
N ALA A 8 28.93 -90.48 2.47
CA ALA A 8 29.18 -89.50 1.41
C ALA A 8 29.40 -88.08 1.99
N PRO A 9 30.19 -87.21 1.33
CA PRO A 9 30.48 -85.87 1.83
C PRO A 9 29.27 -84.93 1.71
N ASP A 10 29.06 -84.13 2.76
CA ASP A 10 27.98 -83.13 2.85
C ASP A 10 28.07 -82.05 1.77
N THR A 11 26.90 -81.60 1.29
CA THR A 11 26.76 -80.53 0.30
C THR A 11 27.08 -79.17 0.95
N PRO A 12 27.88 -78.29 0.33
CA PRO A 12 28.23 -77.00 0.93
C PRO A 12 26.99 -76.08 1.06
N PRO A 13 26.93 -75.25 2.12
CA PRO A 13 25.77 -74.41 2.41
C PRO A 13 25.56 -73.33 1.34
N GLN A 14 24.31 -73.14 0.92
CA GLN A 14 23.92 -72.08 -0.02
C GLN A 14 24.05 -70.70 0.63
N VAL A 15 24.76 -69.79 -0.05
CA VAL A 15 24.87 -68.38 0.35
C VAL A 15 23.52 -67.68 0.14
N PRO A 16 22.94 -66.99 1.15
CA PRO A 16 21.69 -66.28 0.99
C PRO A 16 21.81 -65.16 -0.05
N ALA A 17 20.81 -65.04 -0.93
CA ALA A 17 20.76 -63.94 -1.90
C ALA A 17 20.72 -62.57 -1.17
N PRO A 18 21.43 -61.54 -1.68
CA PRO A 18 21.42 -60.23 -1.06
C PRO A 18 20.00 -59.63 -1.08
N ALA A 19 19.60 -59.03 0.04
CA ALA A 19 18.28 -58.40 0.17
C ALA A 19 18.05 -57.34 -0.91
N PRO A 20 16.83 -57.23 -1.48
CA PRO A 20 16.55 -56.27 -2.53
C PRO A 20 16.78 -54.85 -2.01
N SER A 21 17.67 -54.10 -2.66
CA SER A 21 17.88 -52.68 -2.35
C SER A 21 16.55 -51.94 -2.48
N ARG A 22 16.13 -51.24 -1.41
CA ARG A 22 14.95 -50.37 -1.42
C ARG A 22 15.17 -49.25 -2.45
N ARG A 23 14.75 -49.45 -3.69
CA ARG A 23 14.80 -48.42 -4.73
C ARG A 23 13.74 -47.36 -4.41
N VAL A 24 14.18 -46.17 -4.06
CA VAL A 24 13.31 -45.01 -3.90
C VAL A 24 12.65 -44.74 -5.25
N THR A 25 11.31 -44.84 -5.31
CA THR A 25 10.58 -44.61 -6.55
C THR A 25 10.57 -43.11 -6.88
N ARG A 26 10.57 -42.75 -8.17
CA ARG A 26 10.47 -41.33 -8.60
C ARG A 26 9.25 -40.64 -7.96
N ARG A 27 8.12 -41.35 -7.82
CA ARG A 27 6.92 -40.85 -7.11
C ARG A 27 7.17 -40.58 -5.62
N GLY A 28 7.95 -41.43 -4.95
CA GLY A 28 8.38 -41.19 -3.56
C GLY A 28 9.29 -39.97 -3.44
N LEU A 29 10.20 -39.78 -4.40
CA LEU A 29 11.07 -38.60 -4.47
C LEU A 29 10.27 -37.30 -4.68
N PHE A 30 9.28 -37.30 -5.58
CA PHE A 30 8.39 -36.15 -5.80
C PHE A 30 7.54 -35.82 -4.58
N LYS A 31 7.02 -36.83 -3.86
CA LYS A 31 6.27 -36.61 -2.62
C LYS A 31 7.14 -36.00 -1.52
N LEU A 32 8.38 -36.49 -1.36
CA LEU A 32 9.34 -35.94 -0.41
C LEU A 32 9.75 -34.50 -0.77
N ALA A 33 10.01 -34.24 -2.05
CA ALA A 33 10.30 -32.89 -2.53
C ALA A 33 9.11 -31.94 -2.29
N GLY A 34 7.88 -32.37 -2.59
CA GLY A 34 6.67 -31.61 -2.32
C GLY A 34 6.45 -31.33 -0.84
N ALA A 35 6.67 -32.31 0.03
CA ALA A 35 6.60 -32.14 1.48
C ALA A 35 7.68 -31.16 2.00
N GLY A 36 8.90 -31.24 1.45
CA GLY A 36 9.98 -30.31 1.77
C GLY A 36 9.64 -28.86 1.38
N VAL A 37 9.08 -28.66 0.19
CA VAL A 37 8.61 -27.34 -0.27
C VAL A 37 7.49 -26.81 0.62
N ALA A 38 6.49 -27.64 0.97
CA ALA A 38 5.40 -27.23 1.84
C ALA A 38 5.87 -26.83 3.25
N LEU A 39 6.82 -27.59 3.81
CA LEU A 39 7.41 -27.29 5.11
C LEU A 39 8.19 -25.96 5.07
N ALA A 40 9.00 -25.75 4.02
CA ALA A 40 9.75 -24.51 3.83
C ALA A 40 8.82 -23.29 3.68
N ALA A 41 7.76 -23.42 2.88
CA ALA A 41 6.75 -22.37 2.71
C ALA A 41 6.02 -22.06 4.04
N THR A 42 5.69 -23.09 4.81
CA THR A 42 5.05 -22.93 6.13
C THR A 42 5.98 -22.25 7.13
N ALA A 43 7.26 -22.63 7.16
CA ALA A 43 8.25 -22.02 8.03
C ALA A 43 8.48 -20.54 7.67
N GLU A 44 8.54 -20.21 6.38
CA GLU A 44 8.71 -18.83 5.92
C GLU A 44 7.46 -17.97 6.22
N ALA A 45 6.27 -18.52 6.02
CA ALA A 45 5.03 -17.86 6.42
C ALA A 45 4.99 -17.61 7.94
N ALA A 46 5.40 -18.58 8.75
CA ALA A 46 5.48 -18.41 10.20
C ALA A 46 6.51 -17.33 10.59
N ARG A 47 7.68 -17.29 9.93
CA ARG A 47 8.71 -16.27 10.15
C ARG A 47 8.19 -14.85 9.86
N VAL A 48 7.42 -14.69 8.79
CA VAL A 48 6.81 -13.39 8.45
C VAL A 48 5.66 -13.06 9.41
N LEU A 49 4.83 -14.04 9.77
CA LEU A 49 3.63 -13.79 10.57
C LEU A 49 3.92 -13.52 12.04
N PHE A 50 4.95 -14.18 12.59
CA PHE A 50 5.28 -14.15 14.03
C PHE A 50 6.67 -13.57 14.31
N GLY A 51 7.52 -13.45 13.31
CA GLY A 51 8.84 -12.84 13.45
C GLY A 51 8.82 -11.33 13.29
N SER A 52 10.01 -10.74 13.42
CA SER A 52 10.24 -9.30 13.35
C SER A 52 10.45 -8.76 11.94
N ASN A 53 10.53 -9.65 10.94
CA ASN A 53 10.78 -9.33 9.53
C ASN A 53 11.93 -8.32 9.32
N GLU A 54 12.98 -8.41 10.15
CA GLU A 54 14.15 -7.53 10.14
C GLU A 54 15.07 -7.87 8.96
N HIS A 55 15.35 -6.90 8.08
CA HIS A 55 16.29 -7.06 6.97
C HIS A 55 17.06 -5.77 6.69
N THR A 56 18.25 -5.92 6.10
CA THR A 56 19.01 -4.81 5.53
C THR A 56 18.53 -4.56 4.10
N VAL A 57 18.19 -3.30 3.78
CA VAL A 57 17.82 -2.87 2.42
C VAL A 57 19.03 -2.27 1.73
N ILE A 58 19.65 -1.27 2.37
CA ILE A 58 20.90 -0.63 1.92
C ILE A 58 21.90 -0.76 3.08
N PRO A 59 23.02 -1.50 2.93
CA PRO A 59 23.98 -1.71 4.00
C PRO A 59 24.45 -0.42 4.67
N GLY A 60 24.34 -0.35 6.00
CA GLY A 60 24.75 0.80 6.79
C GLY A 60 23.87 2.05 6.60
N LYS A 61 22.77 1.97 5.86
CA LYS A 61 21.94 3.14 5.53
C LYS A 61 20.44 2.91 5.74
N VAL A 62 19.87 1.84 5.18
CA VAL A 62 18.42 1.58 5.26
C VAL A 62 18.15 0.16 5.75
N TYR A 63 17.36 0.06 6.81
CA TYR A 63 16.88 -1.19 7.39
C TYR A 63 15.35 -1.22 7.37
N ARG A 64 14.78 -2.43 7.40
CA ARG A 64 13.33 -2.66 7.45
C ARG A 64 12.95 -3.63 8.55
N SER A 65 11.74 -3.49 9.10
CA SER A 65 11.17 -4.46 10.06
C SER A 65 9.63 -4.45 10.09
N ALA A 66 9.07 -5.46 10.76
CA ALA A 66 7.74 -5.39 11.35
C ALA A 66 7.72 -4.43 12.55
N GLN A 67 6.54 -4.22 13.13
CA GLN A 67 6.39 -3.48 14.38
C GLN A 67 7.16 -4.21 15.49
N LEU A 68 8.19 -3.58 16.03
CA LEU A 68 8.96 -4.13 17.14
C LEU A 68 8.34 -3.70 18.47
N LYS A 69 8.51 -4.53 19.49
CA LYS A 69 8.24 -4.10 20.88
C LYS A 69 9.35 -3.13 21.32
N GLN A 70 9.02 -2.21 22.22
CA GLN A 70 9.93 -1.16 22.71
C GLN A 70 11.36 -1.65 22.99
N GLN A 71 11.53 -2.66 23.85
CA GLN A 71 12.86 -3.20 24.21
C GLN A 71 13.65 -3.75 23.02
N LYS A 72 12.96 -4.36 22.05
CA LYS A 72 13.61 -4.88 20.84
C LYS A 72 13.96 -3.73 19.89
N LEU A 73 13.11 -2.72 19.77
CA LEU A 73 13.40 -1.50 18.99
C LEU A 73 14.63 -0.77 19.55
N GLU A 74 14.69 -0.53 20.86
CA GLU A 74 15.86 0.09 21.52
C GLU A 74 17.16 -0.67 21.27
N ARG A 75 17.11 -2.00 21.28
CA ARG A 75 18.25 -2.85 20.94
C ARG A 75 18.66 -2.70 19.47
N VAL A 76 17.71 -2.74 18.53
CA VAL A 76 18.00 -2.55 17.10
C VAL A 76 18.58 -1.16 16.84
N ILE A 77 18.06 -0.13 17.51
CA ILE A 77 18.60 1.23 17.45
C ILE A 77 20.08 1.23 17.87
N ALA A 78 20.41 0.59 18.99
CA ALA A 78 21.79 0.51 19.47
C ALA A 78 22.69 -0.31 18.54
N GLU A 79 22.25 -1.50 18.11
CA GLU A 79 23.03 -2.44 17.29
C GLU A 79 23.29 -1.94 15.86
N LYS A 80 22.34 -1.22 15.27
CA LYS A 80 22.44 -0.69 13.89
C LYS A 80 22.73 0.80 13.84
N HIS A 81 22.93 1.43 15.00
CA HIS A 81 23.14 2.87 15.15
C HIS A 81 22.03 3.71 14.50
N ILE A 82 20.78 3.24 14.52
CA ILE A 82 19.65 3.92 13.86
C ILE A 82 19.51 5.35 14.40
N ARG A 83 19.36 6.30 13.47
CA ARG A 83 19.19 7.73 13.77
C ARG A 83 17.79 8.25 13.46
N THR A 84 17.02 7.51 12.66
CA THR A 84 15.62 7.82 12.37
C THR A 84 14.79 6.54 12.28
N VAL A 85 13.63 6.51 12.94
CA VAL A 85 12.62 5.46 12.77
C VAL A 85 11.47 6.01 11.93
N MET A 86 11.15 5.35 10.83
CA MET A 86 10.08 5.72 9.92
C MET A 86 8.88 4.78 10.12
N ASN A 87 7.80 5.31 10.69
CA ASN A 87 6.56 4.61 10.96
C ASN A 87 5.55 4.85 9.82
N LEU A 88 5.25 3.81 9.04
CA LEU A 88 4.33 3.89 7.90
C LEU A 88 2.86 3.61 8.25
N ARG A 89 2.54 3.51 9.54
CA ARG A 89 1.17 3.27 10.04
C ARG A 89 0.41 4.55 10.36
N GLY A 90 1.06 5.70 10.23
CA GLY A 90 0.54 7.00 10.64
C GLY A 90 0.68 7.26 12.14
N CYS A 91 0.44 8.51 12.50
CA CYS A 91 0.41 8.97 13.89
C CYS A 91 -0.82 8.42 14.62
N CYS A 92 -0.60 7.76 15.76
CA CYS A 92 -1.66 7.09 16.52
C CYS A 92 -1.41 7.23 18.04
N PRO A 93 -1.47 8.45 18.60
CA PRO A 93 -1.00 8.76 19.97
C PRO A 93 -1.72 7.96 21.07
N HIS A 94 -2.95 7.51 20.80
CA HIS A 94 -3.76 6.73 21.72
C HIS A 94 -3.47 5.22 21.69
N MET A 95 -2.60 4.75 20.78
CA MET A 95 -2.31 3.33 20.62
C MET A 95 -1.00 2.95 21.34
N ASP A 96 -1.03 1.86 22.12
CA ASP A 96 0.13 1.40 22.89
C ASP A 96 1.38 1.14 22.02
N TRP A 97 1.19 0.58 20.82
CA TRP A 97 2.30 0.31 19.90
C TRP A 97 2.98 1.60 19.43
N TYR A 98 2.22 2.68 19.23
CA TYR A 98 2.76 3.97 18.79
C TYR A 98 3.51 4.65 19.93
N GLN A 99 2.93 4.61 21.13
CA GLN A 99 3.61 5.11 22.33
C GLN A 99 4.89 4.33 22.64
N ALA A 100 4.92 3.03 22.35
CA ALA A 100 6.12 2.20 22.48
C ALA A 100 7.24 2.65 21.52
N ASP A 101 6.91 2.95 20.26
CA ASP A 101 7.88 3.49 19.30
C ASP A 101 8.39 4.86 19.78
N ALA A 102 7.48 5.76 20.16
CA ALA A 102 7.82 7.10 20.64
C ALA A 102 8.69 7.07 21.91
N ARG A 103 8.41 6.15 22.85
CA ARG A 103 9.24 5.95 24.03
C ARG A 103 10.64 5.45 23.68
N ALA A 104 10.77 4.50 22.76
CA ALA A 104 12.06 3.96 22.33
C ALA A 104 12.92 5.01 21.62
N THR A 105 12.31 5.79 20.70
CA THR A 105 13.01 6.84 19.95
C THR A 105 13.40 8.00 20.84
N HIS A 106 12.50 8.44 21.73
CA HIS A 106 12.79 9.47 22.73
C HIS A 106 13.90 9.06 23.71
N ALA A 107 13.86 7.83 24.24
CA ALA A 107 14.90 7.32 25.15
C ALA A 107 16.30 7.26 24.51
N ARG A 108 16.37 7.24 23.18
CA ARG A 108 17.62 7.24 22.40
C ARG A 108 17.93 8.58 21.75
N GLN A 109 17.08 9.60 21.95
CA GLN A 109 17.21 10.94 21.38
C GLN A 109 17.34 10.91 19.85
N ILE A 110 16.53 10.07 19.19
CA ILE A 110 16.49 9.95 17.73
C ILE A 110 15.12 10.35 17.17
N CYS A 111 15.07 10.63 15.87
CA CYS A 111 13.86 11.08 15.20
C CYS A 111 12.87 9.92 14.96
N GLN A 112 11.58 10.22 15.07
CA GLN A 112 10.50 9.39 14.55
C GLN A 112 9.76 10.17 13.46
N GLU A 113 9.65 9.59 12.27
CA GLU A 113 8.96 10.17 11.12
C GLU A 113 7.71 9.34 10.82
N ASP A 114 6.53 9.94 11.02
CA ASP A 114 5.25 9.27 10.82
C ASP A 114 4.68 9.58 9.42
N LEU A 115 4.51 8.54 8.61
CA LEU A 115 3.84 8.58 7.31
C LEU A 115 2.62 7.67 7.32
N THR A 116 1.58 8.04 6.58
CA THR A 116 0.28 7.35 6.61
C THR A 116 0.02 6.62 5.30
N PHE A 117 0.54 5.39 5.21
CA PHE A 117 0.25 4.51 4.09
C PHE A 117 -0.80 3.44 4.44
N SER A 118 -1.58 3.06 3.42
CA SER A 118 -2.42 1.86 3.44
C SER A 118 -1.74 0.74 2.67
N ALA A 119 -1.94 -0.51 3.10
CA ALA A 119 -1.51 -1.67 2.33
C ALA A 119 -2.48 -2.03 1.20
N LYS A 120 -3.69 -1.46 1.20
CA LYS A 120 -4.82 -1.85 0.33
C LYS A 120 -5.35 -0.73 -0.56
N ARG A 121 -4.72 0.45 -0.53
CA ARG A 121 -5.09 1.62 -1.31
C ARG A 121 -3.85 2.13 -2.04
N TYR A 122 -4.05 2.86 -3.13
CA TYR A 122 -2.93 3.52 -3.80
C TYR A 122 -2.17 4.42 -2.82
N PRO A 123 -0.85 4.53 -2.97
CA PRO A 123 -0.09 5.53 -2.25
C PRO A 123 -0.62 6.95 -2.56
N PRO A 124 -1.01 7.75 -1.56
CA PRO A 124 -1.37 9.14 -1.79
C PRO A 124 -0.21 9.93 -2.37
N ALA A 125 -0.43 10.76 -3.39
CA ALA A 125 0.62 11.61 -3.95
C ALA A 125 1.27 12.53 -2.88
N PRO A 126 0.52 13.17 -1.95
CA PRO A 126 1.13 13.96 -0.88
C PRO A 126 2.03 13.14 0.07
N GLU A 127 1.67 11.90 0.38
CA GLU A 127 2.48 11.01 1.23
C GLU A 127 3.73 10.49 0.49
N ILE A 128 3.64 10.31 -0.83
CA ILE A 128 4.82 10.02 -1.67
C ILE A 128 5.80 11.19 -1.65
N VAL A 129 5.32 12.43 -1.81
CA VAL A 129 6.15 13.64 -1.68
C VAL A 129 6.81 13.70 -0.30
N ARG A 130 6.03 13.50 0.76
CA ARG A 130 6.55 13.49 2.14
C ARG A 130 7.60 12.40 2.37
N LEU A 131 7.43 11.22 1.77
CA LEU A 131 8.40 10.14 1.88
C LEU A 131 9.74 10.51 1.22
N VAL A 132 9.68 11.15 0.05
CA VAL A 132 10.87 11.69 -0.63
C VAL A 132 11.56 12.74 0.25
N GLU A 133 10.81 13.68 0.82
CA GLU A 133 11.34 14.70 1.73
C GLU A 133 12.00 14.09 2.97
N VAL A 134 11.39 13.05 3.56
CA VAL A 134 12.00 12.35 4.70
C VAL A 134 13.30 11.68 4.30
N PHE A 135 13.38 11.04 3.12
CA PHE A 135 14.65 10.47 2.67
C PHE A 135 15.75 11.52 2.44
N ASP A 136 15.40 12.75 2.09
CA ASP A 136 16.37 13.84 1.90
C ASP A 136 16.91 14.39 3.21
N ARG A 137 16.05 14.54 4.22
CA ARG A 137 16.39 15.25 5.47
C ARG A 137 16.70 14.34 6.65
N ALA A 138 16.34 13.06 6.59
CA ALA A 138 16.53 12.14 7.71
C ALA A 138 18.01 11.93 8.04
N GLU A 139 18.29 11.77 9.33
CA GLU A 139 19.59 11.26 9.76
C GLU A 139 19.63 9.74 9.52
N TYR A 140 20.69 9.28 8.85
CA TYR A 140 20.93 7.87 8.56
C TYR A 140 21.85 7.23 9.62
N PRO A 141 21.73 5.92 9.88
CA PRO A 141 20.85 4.94 9.23
C PRO A 141 19.37 5.04 9.66
N VAL A 142 18.46 4.69 8.75
CA VAL A 142 17.01 4.70 9.00
C VAL A 142 16.44 3.30 9.15
N LEU A 143 15.47 3.13 10.04
CA LEU A 143 14.66 1.91 10.17
C LEU A 143 13.23 2.19 9.72
N ILE A 144 12.79 1.51 8.66
CA ILE A 144 11.44 1.65 8.10
C ILE A 144 10.56 0.49 8.57
N HIS A 145 9.38 0.78 9.13
CA HIS A 145 8.45 -0.27 9.56
C HIS A 145 6.98 0.04 9.31
N CYS A 146 6.19 -1.02 9.34
CA CYS A 146 4.74 -0.95 9.42
C CYS A 146 4.24 -2.00 10.43
N ALA A 147 3.04 -2.57 10.25
CA ALA A 147 2.56 -3.65 11.11
C ALA A 147 3.39 -4.94 10.99
N ARG A 148 3.57 -5.46 9.77
CA ARG A 148 4.26 -6.73 9.50
C ARG A 148 5.59 -6.57 8.73
N GLY A 149 5.95 -5.33 8.38
CA GLY A 149 7.16 -5.08 7.59
C GLY A 149 7.06 -5.60 6.15
N SER A 150 5.84 -5.83 5.66
CA SER A 150 5.56 -6.43 4.34
C SER A 150 5.28 -5.37 3.29
N ASP A 151 4.02 -4.94 3.15
CA ASP A 151 3.52 -4.22 1.97
C ASP A 151 3.95 -2.75 1.96
N ARG A 152 3.47 -1.95 2.93
CA ARG A 152 3.84 -0.53 3.06
C ARG A 152 5.35 -0.34 3.21
N THR A 153 5.96 -1.18 4.02
CA THR A 153 7.42 -1.19 4.18
C THR A 153 8.12 -1.55 2.88
N GLY A 154 7.60 -2.50 2.11
CA GLY A 154 8.13 -2.87 0.80
C GLY A 154 8.07 -1.72 -0.20
N LEU A 155 6.93 -1.00 -0.27
CA LEU A 155 6.80 0.21 -1.09
C LEU A 155 7.89 1.23 -0.73
N ALA A 156 7.98 1.62 0.55
CA ALA A 156 8.93 2.64 0.99
C ALA A 156 10.39 2.19 0.79
N CYS A 157 10.71 0.92 1.03
CA CYS A 157 12.03 0.37 0.77
C CYS A 157 12.36 0.33 -0.73
N GLY A 158 11.39 0.04 -1.59
CA GLY A 158 11.56 0.09 -3.04
C GLY A 158 11.85 1.51 -3.52
N MET A 159 11.14 2.51 -2.97
CA MET A 159 11.46 3.92 -3.20
C MET A 159 12.85 4.29 -2.70
N ALA A 160 13.27 3.81 -1.53
CA ALA A 160 14.62 4.02 -1.02
C ALA A 160 15.69 3.49 -1.99
N VAL A 161 15.46 2.33 -2.61
CA VAL A 161 16.36 1.79 -3.65
C VAL A 161 16.44 2.73 -4.85
N LEU A 162 15.30 3.20 -5.37
CA LEU A 162 15.25 4.09 -6.54
C LEU A 162 15.81 5.50 -6.25
N LEU A 163 15.78 5.96 -5.00
CA LEU A 163 16.23 7.31 -4.63
C LEU A 163 17.69 7.34 -4.16
N LEU A 164 18.18 6.28 -3.54
CA LEU A 164 19.44 6.30 -2.77
C LEU A 164 20.53 5.38 -3.33
N THR A 165 20.26 4.68 -4.43
CA THR A 165 21.19 3.73 -5.07
C THR A 165 21.10 3.82 -6.60
N ASP A 166 22.03 3.16 -7.29
CA ASP A 166 21.97 2.97 -8.75
C ASP A 166 21.07 1.79 -9.17
N GLY A 167 20.30 1.22 -8.23
CA GLY A 167 19.39 0.11 -8.49
C GLY A 167 18.15 0.55 -9.28
N GLY A 168 17.84 -0.14 -10.38
CA GLY A 168 16.64 0.11 -11.19
C GLY A 168 15.34 -0.48 -10.63
N ILE A 169 14.29 -0.40 -11.45
CA ILE A 169 12.91 -0.86 -11.12
C ILE A 169 12.88 -2.30 -10.57
N ASP A 170 13.67 -3.21 -11.12
CA ASP A 170 13.73 -4.61 -10.67
C ASP A 170 14.22 -4.73 -9.23
N ALA A 171 15.18 -3.91 -8.82
CA ALA A 171 15.69 -3.89 -7.46
C ALA A 171 14.66 -3.33 -6.48
N ALA A 172 13.90 -2.32 -6.91
CA ALA A 172 12.81 -1.76 -6.14
C ALA A 172 11.67 -2.77 -5.95
N ARG A 173 11.23 -3.44 -7.01
CA ARG A 173 10.19 -4.48 -6.97
C ARG A 173 10.53 -5.64 -6.05
N ARG A 174 11.82 -6.00 -5.95
CA ARG A 174 12.27 -7.03 -4.99
C ARG A 174 12.00 -6.66 -3.53
N GLN A 175 11.65 -5.41 -3.20
CA GLN A 175 11.23 -5.02 -1.86
C GLN A 175 9.75 -5.38 -1.55
N LEU A 176 8.94 -5.64 -2.58
CA LEU A 176 7.60 -6.23 -2.53
C LEU A 176 7.68 -7.71 -2.96
N HIS A 177 8.31 -8.54 -2.13
CA HIS A 177 8.55 -9.95 -2.45
C HIS A 177 7.88 -10.89 -1.42
N PRO A 178 7.47 -12.12 -1.80
CA PRO A 178 6.92 -13.11 -0.88
C PRO A 178 7.79 -13.40 0.35
N ARG A 179 9.13 -13.29 0.20
CA ARG A 179 10.09 -13.35 1.31
C ARG A 179 9.79 -12.33 2.42
N TYR A 180 9.18 -11.20 2.11
CA TYR A 180 8.80 -10.19 3.12
C TYR A 180 7.34 -10.30 3.55
N GLY A 181 6.59 -11.27 3.01
CA GLY A 181 5.16 -11.44 3.27
C GLY A 181 4.24 -10.81 2.23
N HIS A 182 4.80 -10.21 1.18
CA HIS A 182 4.01 -9.53 0.16
C HIS A 182 3.59 -10.52 -0.93
N VAL A 183 2.29 -10.59 -1.20
CA VAL A 183 1.73 -11.42 -2.27
C VAL A 183 0.67 -10.61 -3.00
N ALA A 184 1.02 -10.03 -4.14
CA ALA A 184 0.14 -9.14 -4.93
C ALA A 184 -1.24 -9.75 -5.23
N ALA A 185 -1.28 -11.07 -5.50
CA ALA A 185 -2.51 -11.80 -5.83
C ALA A 185 -3.45 -12.02 -4.63
N VAL A 186 -3.01 -11.74 -3.39
CA VAL A 186 -3.81 -11.96 -2.18
C VAL A 186 -4.36 -10.63 -1.67
N GLY A 187 -5.68 -10.48 -1.72
CA GLY A 187 -6.36 -9.29 -1.23
C GLY A 187 -6.23 -8.11 -2.21
N ARG A 188 -5.96 -6.91 -1.68
CA ARG A 188 -5.86 -5.65 -2.46
C ARG A 188 -4.45 -5.05 -2.40
N THR A 189 -3.43 -5.83 -2.05
CA THR A 189 -2.05 -5.34 -1.89
C THR A 189 -1.34 -5.10 -3.22
N GLY A 190 -1.82 -5.69 -4.32
CA GLY A 190 -1.30 -5.48 -5.67
C GLY A 190 -1.32 -4.01 -6.12
N VAL A 191 -2.14 -3.17 -5.49
CA VAL A 191 -2.17 -1.72 -5.73
C VAL A 191 -0.84 -1.02 -5.43
N LEU A 192 0.01 -1.63 -4.60
CA LEU A 192 1.36 -1.11 -4.33
C LEU A 192 2.35 -1.50 -5.43
N ASP A 193 2.15 -2.62 -6.11
CA ASP A 193 2.93 -2.99 -7.29
C ASP A 193 2.60 -2.06 -8.46
N GLU A 194 1.32 -1.67 -8.59
CA GLU A 194 0.86 -0.71 -9.60
C GLU A 194 1.58 0.65 -9.52
N PHE A 195 2.07 1.04 -8.34
CA PHE A 195 2.93 2.23 -8.20
C PHE A 195 4.24 2.09 -9.00
N PHE A 196 4.89 0.93 -8.92
CA PHE A 196 6.09 0.65 -9.69
C PHE A 196 5.76 0.42 -11.18
N ASP A 197 4.61 -0.20 -11.48
CA ASP A 197 4.14 -0.35 -12.87
C ASP A 197 3.95 1.02 -13.54
N ALA A 198 3.36 1.99 -12.83
CA ALA A 198 3.17 3.35 -13.35
C ALA A 198 4.51 4.05 -13.66
N TYR A 199 5.53 3.87 -12.81
CA TYR A 199 6.85 4.43 -13.08
C TYR A 199 7.55 3.72 -14.24
N GLU A 200 7.48 2.40 -14.31
CA GLU A 200 8.04 1.62 -15.42
C GLU A 200 7.39 1.97 -16.75
N ALA A 201 6.06 2.11 -16.78
CA ALA A 201 5.31 2.57 -17.95
C ALA A 201 5.75 3.98 -18.38
N LYS A 202 6.01 4.87 -17.43
CA LYS A 202 6.54 6.21 -17.73
C LYS A 202 7.92 6.13 -18.41
N LEU A 203 8.83 5.32 -17.88
CA LEU A 203 10.17 5.12 -18.46
C LEU A 203 10.08 4.53 -19.87
N ALA A 204 9.21 3.53 -20.06
CA ALA A 204 9.00 2.91 -21.36
C ALA A 204 8.42 3.90 -22.38
N ALA A 205 7.47 4.76 -21.97
CA ALA A 205 6.86 5.76 -22.84
C ALA A 205 7.85 6.86 -23.28
N THR A 206 8.85 7.21 -22.46
CA THR A 206 9.87 8.20 -22.80
C THR A 206 11.13 7.60 -23.43
N GLY A 207 11.28 6.26 -23.40
CA GLY A 207 12.48 5.56 -23.84
C GLY A 207 13.69 5.84 -22.93
N GLU A 208 13.46 6.24 -21.68
CA GLU A 208 14.49 6.64 -20.75
C GLU A 208 14.82 5.53 -19.75
N ALA A 209 16.08 5.49 -19.29
CA ALA A 209 16.48 4.61 -18.19
C ALA A 209 16.04 5.17 -16.82
N HIS A 210 16.13 4.37 -15.77
CA HIS A 210 15.98 4.90 -14.40
C HIS A 210 17.19 5.76 -14.00
N THR A 211 16.93 6.87 -13.31
CA THR A 211 17.90 7.57 -12.44
C THR A 211 17.18 8.08 -11.19
N PRO A 212 17.88 8.32 -10.06
CA PRO A 212 17.28 8.87 -8.86
C PRO A 212 16.53 10.19 -9.09
N ASP A 213 17.11 11.12 -9.85
CA ASP A 213 16.49 12.42 -10.13
C ASP A 213 15.22 12.29 -10.99
N ARG A 214 15.23 11.36 -11.96
CA ARG A 214 14.04 11.10 -12.79
C ARG A 214 12.93 10.49 -11.95
N PHE A 215 13.25 9.51 -11.11
CA PHE A 215 12.27 8.92 -10.19
C PHE A 215 11.70 9.97 -9.23
N ARG A 216 12.57 10.80 -8.62
CA ARG A 216 12.17 11.91 -7.76
C ARG A 216 11.20 12.86 -8.44
N LYS A 217 11.55 13.34 -9.64
CA LYS A 217 10.68 14.22 -10.41
C LYS A 217 9.32 13.58 -10.66
N TRP A 218 9.32 12.35 -11.17
CA TRP A 218 8.08 11.63 -11.46
C TRP A 218 7.23 11.46 -10.20
N ALA A 219 7.82 10.95 -9.11
CA ALA A 219 7.13 10.65 -7.86
C ALA A 219 6.52 11.90 -7.21
N THR A 220 7.19 13.05 -7.32
CA THR A 220 6.77 14.29 -6.64
C THR A 220 5.88 15.19 -7.48
N THR A 221 5.95 15.11 -8.80
CA THR A 221 5.25 16.07 -9.69
C THR A 221 4.32 15.44 -10.71
N GLU A 222 4.53 14.18 -11.08
CA GLU A 222 3.80 13.54 -12.18
C GLU A 222 2.87 12.42 -11.69
N TYR A 223 3.33 11.65 -10.69
CA TYR A 223 2.65 10.46 -10.16
C TYR A 223 1.17 10.71 -9.88
N CYS A 224 0.30 9.93 -10.55
CA CYS A 224 -1.14 9.93 -10.37
C CYS A 224 -1.60 8.62 -9.70
N PRO A 225 -2.27 8.65 -8.52
CA PRO A 225 -2.74 7.45 -7.84
C PRO A 225 -3.95 6.81 -8.57
N GLY A 226 -3.70 5.94 -9.55
CA GLY A 226 -4.77 5.24 -10.29
C GLY A 226 -5.82 6.21 -10.86
N PRO A 227 -7.13 5.99 -10.60
CA PRO A 227 -8.18 6.90 -11.07
C PRO A 227 -8.33 8.18 -10.22
N PHE A 228 -7.56 8.37 -9.15
CA PHE A 228 -7.87 9.34 -8.09
C PHE A 228 -7.28 10.74 -8.31
N ARG A 229 -7.59 11.36 -9.46
CA ARG A 229 -7.24 12.76 -9.75
C ARG A 229 -8.35 13.51 -10.47
N ALA A 230 -8.96 14.47 -9.78
CA ALA A 230 -10.09 15.26 -10.27
C ALA A 230 -9.81 16.76 -10.26
N GLY A 231 -10.37 17.47 -11.24
CA GLY A 231 -10.55 18.93 -11.18
C GLY A 231 -12.03 19.25 -10.99
N LEU A 232 -12.37 19.96 -9.92
CA LEU A 232 -13.75 20.30 -9.58
C LEU A 232 -14.01 21.80 -9.69
N SER A 233 -15.16 22.17 -10.24
CA SER A 233 -15.57 23.58 -10.38
C SER A 233 -17.08 23.75 -10.33
N VAL A 234 -17.56 24.91 -9.89
CA VAL A 234 -18.98 25.28 -9.99
C VAL A 234 -19.28 25.78 -11.40
N VAL A 235 -20.42 25.33 -11.95
CA VAL A 235 -20.96 25.83 -13.22
C VAL A 235 -22.24 26.62 -12.94
N GLY A 236 -22.29 27.85 -13.43
CA GLY A 236 -23.45 28.73 -13.28
C GLY A 236 -23.36 29.66 -12.06
N PRO A 237 -24.49 30.27 -11.65
CA PRO A 237 -24.49 31.28 -10.61
C PRO A 237 -24.25 30.69 -9.21
N THR A 238 -23.51 31.43 -8.39
CA THR A 238 -23.35 31.15 -6.95
C THR A 238 -24.33 31.95 -6.09
N ALA A 239 -25.15 32.81 -6.70
CA ALA A 239 -26.33 33.40 -6.08
C ALA A 239 -27.46 32.36 -6.11
N VAL A 240 -28.00 32.03 -4.94
CA VAL A 240 -29.00 30.98 -4.76
C VAL A 240 -30.28 31.54 -4.17
N PRO A 241 -31.45 30.98 -4.48
CA PRO A 241 -32.71 31.51 -3.99
C PRO A 241 -32.91 31.23 -2.49
N VAL A 242 -33.56 32.18 -1.80
CA VAL A 242 -33.97 32.04 -0.40
C VAL A 242 -35.30 31.30 -0.31
N GLY A 243 -35.44 30.43 0.70
CA GLY A 243 -36.74 29.82 1.06
C GLY A 243 -37.25 28.72 0.13
N VAL A 244 -36.52 28.38 -0.94
CA VAL A 244 -36.83 27.25 -1.84
C VAL A 244 -35.59 26.38 -2.06
N GLY A 245 -35.80 25.10 -2.36
CA GLY A 245 -34.71 24.18 -2.70
C GLY A 245 -34.05 24.58 -4.01
N PHE A 246 -32.75 24.32 -4.14
CA PHE A 246 -31.97 24.69 -5.31
C PHE A 246 -30.91 23.62 -5.62
N ALA A 247 -30.32 23.70 -6.81
CA ALA A 247 -29.20 22.84 -7.19
C ALA A 247 -28.02 23.68 -7.65
N ILE A 248 -26.81 23.22 -7.32
CA ILE A 248 -25.55 23.73 -7.86
C ILE A 248 -24.96 22.66 -8.76
N THR A 249 -24.62 23.03 -10.00
CA THR A 249 -23.91 22.14 -10.90
C THR A 249 -22.43 22.15 -10.57
N VAL A 250 -21.88 20.98 -10.25
CA VAL A 250 -20.46 20.76 -10.06
C VAL A 250 -19.91 20.02 -11.27
N ARG A 251 -19.01 20.66 -12.01
CA ARG A 251 -18.26 20.00 -13.08
C ARG A 251 -17.09 19.25 -12.50
N ALA A 252 -17.06 17.94 -12.73
CA ALA A 252 -15.95 17.07 -12.37
C ALA A 252 -15.19 16.65 -13.63
N LYS A 253 -13.95 17.12 -13.79
CA LYS A 253 -13.06 16.74 -14.89
C LYS A 253 -12.09 15.65 -14.46
N ASN A 254 -12.02 14.57 -15.24
CA ASN A 254 -11.07 13.50 -15.02
C ASN A 254 -9.67 13.94 -15.44
N LEU A 255 -8.80 14.12 -14.46
CA LEU A 255 -7.40 14.50 -14.64
C LEU A 255 -6.45 13.31 -14.37
N SER A 256 -7.00 12.13 -14.13
CA SER A 256 -6.25 10.90 -13.90
C SER A 256 -5.93 10.18 -15.21
N GLU A 257 -5.09 9.15 -15.13
CA GLU A 257 -4.70 8.32 -16.27
C GLU A 257 -5.68 7.17 -16.52
N GLN A 258 -6.68 6.98 -15.65
CA GLN A 258 -7.65 5.89 -15.72
C GLN A 258 -9.09 6.44 -15.78
N PRO A 259 -10.03 5.69 -16.39
CA PRO A 259 -11.43 6.11 -16.41
C PRO A 259 -12.07 6.04 -15.02
N TRP A 260 -13.01 6.93 -14.75
CA TRP A 260 -13.90 6.83 -13.59
C TRP A 260 -15.15 6.03 -13.93
N THR A 261 -15.61 5.20 -13.02
CA THR A 261 -16.88 4.47 -13.17
C THR A 261 -17.85 4.88 -12.07
N PHE A 262 -18.90 5.61 -12.45
CA PHE A 262 -20.05 5.93 -11.60
C PHE A 262 -21.03 4.76 -11.60
N SER A 263 -21.72 4.56 -10.48
CA SER A 263 -22.75 3.53 -10.33
C SER A 263 -24.10 4.14 -9.98
N THR A 264 -25.18 3.42 -10.26
CA THR A 264 -26.55 3.80 -9.86
C THR A 264 -26.84 3.49 -8.38
N GLY A 265 -26.05 2.61 -7.77
CA GLY A 265 -26.21 2.18 -6.38
C GLY A 265 -25.42 3.07 -5.41
N GLY A 266 -25.71 2.95 -4.12
CA GLY A 266 -24.95 3.62 -3.07
C GLY A 266 -23.61 2.98 -2.72
N SER A 267 -23.32 1.80 -3.28
CA SER A 267 -22.11 1.02 -3.02
C SER A 267 -21.33 0.78 -4.31
N GLY A 268 -20.04 1.07 -4.27
CA GLY A 268 -19.12 0.91 -5.37
C GLY A 268 -19.20 2.03 -6.41
N GLY A 269 -18.03 2.39 -6.94
CA GLY A 269 -17.91 3.41 -7.97
C GLY A 269 -17.72 4.81 -7.41
N VAL A 270 -17.53 5.75 -8.34
CA VAL A 270 -17.28 7.16 -8.04
C VAL A 270 -18.60 7.88 -7.81
N HIS A 271 -18.66 8.72 -6.77
CA HIS A 271 -19.80 9.59 -6.51
C HIS A 271 -19.34 10.97 -6.04
N LEU A 272 -20.17 11.99 -6.23
CA LEU A 272 -19.94 13.30 -5.63
C LEU A 272 -20.48 13.29 -4.20
N THR A 273 -19.66 13.70 -3.25
CA THR A 273 -20.11 14.14 -1.93
C THR A 273 -20.07 15.65 -1.87
N TYR A 274 -21.04 16.24 -1.19
CA TYR A 274 -21.07 17.69 -1.01
C TYR A 274 -21.70 18.07 0.32
N SER A 275 -21.31 19.22 0.82
CA SER A 275 -21.83 19.79 2.07
C SER A 275 -21.92 21.30 1.96
N LEU A 276 -22.86 21.86 2.71
CA LEU A 276 -23.10 23.29 2.80
C LEU A 276 -22.90 23.71 4.25
N HIS A 277 -22.08 24.73 4.47
CA HIS A 277 -21.80 25.29 5.78
C HIS A 277 -22.27 26.75 5.85
N ASP A 278 -22.80 27.16 7.00
CA ASP A 278 -23.18 28.56 7.24
C ASP A 278 -21.94 29.46 7.42
N SER A 279 -22.15 30.78 7.52
CA SER A 279 -21.08 31.77 7.74
C SER A 279 -20.22 31.56 9.00
N ARG A 280 -20.65 30.71 9.95
CA ARG A 280 -19.90 30.35 11.16
C ARG A 280 -19.18 29.00 10.99
N GLY A 281 -19.27 28.37 9.82
CA GLY A 281 -18.73 27.05 9.52
C GLY A 281 -19.62 25.89 9.99
N ALA A 282 -20.82 26.15 10.53
CA ALA A 282 -21.70 25.10 10.99
C ALA A 282 -22.30 24.34 9.79
N LEU A 283 -22.29 23.01 9.84
CA LEU A 283 -22.85 22.16 8.79
C LEU A 283 -24.37 22.39 8.70
N ALA A 284 -24.82 22.96 7.58
CA ALA A 284 -26.23 23.17 7.28
C ALA A 284 -26.84 21.96 6.56
N TYR A 285 -26.09 21.34 5.64
CA TYR A 285 -26.55 20.19 4.87
C TYR A 285 -25.39 19.35 4.35
N ARG A 286 -25.63 18.06 4.13
CA ARG A 286 -24.71 17.16 3.40
C ARG A 286 -25.50 16.23 2.49
N GLY A 287 -24.93 15.90 1.34
CA GLY A 287 -25.56 15.03 0.36
C GLY A 287 -24.55 14.26 -0.49
N LYS A 288 -25.10 13.37 -1.31
CA LYS A 288 -24.37 12.66 -2.37
C LYS A 288 -25.10 12.83 -3.70
N ALA A 289 -24.36 12.81 -4.79
CA ALA A 289 -24.87 12.86 -6.15
C ALA A 289 -24.01 11.97 -7.06
N GLY A 290 -24.39 11.86 -8.33
CA GLY A 290 -23.69 10.97 -9.26
C GLY A 290 -24.15 9.51 -9.17
N PHE A 291 -25.41 9.26 -8.80
CA PHE A 291 -26.01 7.93 -8.84
C PHE A 291 -26.48 7.59 -10.27
N LEU A 292 -25.52 7.39 -11.18
CA LEU A 292 -25.80 7.05 -12.57
C LEU A 292 -24.78 6.04 -13.12
N ALA A 293 -25.18 5.26 -14.11
CA ALA A 293 -24.27 4.36 -14.82
C ALA A 293 -23.50 5.15 -15.89
N ARG A 294 -22.29 5.61 -15.57
CA ARG A 294 -21.45 6.37 -16.49
C ARG A 294 -19.96 6.09 -16.28
N THR A 295 -19.25 5.95 -17.39
CA THR A 295 -17.78 5.96 -17.41
C THR A 295 -17.32 7.32 -17.93
N VAL A 296 -16.37 7.95 -17.22
CA VAL A 296 -15.77 9.24 -17.60
C VAL A 296 -14.31 9.00 -17.93
N ALA A 297 -13.95 9.13 -19.21
CA ALA A 297 -12.60 8.86 -19.69
C ALA A 297 -11.59 9.94 -19.20
N PRO A 298 -10.28 9.65 -19.17
CA PRO A 298 -9.25 10.67 -18.95
C PRO A 298 -9.45 11.90 -19.86
N GLY A 299 -9.41 13.10 -19.27
CA GLY A 299 -9.63 14.37 -19.96
C GLY A 299 -11.10 14.78 -20.14
N GLU A 300 -12.05 13.84 -20.02
CA GLU A 300 -13.49 14.10 -20.07
C GLU A 300 -13.99 14.77 -18.78
N PHE A 301 -15.19 15.36 -18.82
CA PHE A 301 -15.87 15.89 -17.64
C PHE A 301 -17.31 15.41 -17.55
N LEU A 302 -17.85 15.44 -16.33
CA LEU A 302 -19.25 15.18 -16.03
C LEU A 302 -19.80 16.29 -15.15
N ASP A 303 -20.95 16.83 -15.52
CA ASP A 303 -21.67 17.84 -14.74
C ASP A 303 -22.65 17.13 -13.79
N LEU A 304 -22.46 17.34 -12.49
CA LEU A 304 -23.19 16.67 -11.41
C LEU A 304 -24.03 17.70 -10.64
N ALA A 305 -25.34 17.46 -10.54
CA ALA A 305 -26.24 18.33 -9.80
C ALA A 305 -26.20 18.01 -8.29
N ALA A 306 -25.67 18.95 -7.49
CA ALA A 306 -25.73 18.93 -6.03
C ALA A 306 -27.01 19.63 -5.57
N GLY A 307 -27.96 18.89 -4.98
CA GLY A 307 -29.25 19.43 -4.54
C GLY A 307 -29.25 19.83 -3.07
N PHE A 308 -29.82 20.99 -2.76
CA PHE A 308 -29.87 21.57 -1.42
C PHE A 308 -31.31 21.88 -0.99
N PRO A 309 -31.64 21.74 0.30
CA PRO A 309 -32.91 22.20 0.85
C PRO A 309 -32.97 23.74 0.87
N PRO A 310 -34.17 24.32 1.13
CA PRO A 310 -34.31 25.75 1.37
C PRO A 310 -33.32 26.30 2.41
N VAL A 311 -32.75 27.47 2.12
CA VAL A 311 -31.83 28.17 3.02
C VAL A 311 -32.36 29.56 3.41
N LYS A 312 -31.83 30.10 4.51
CA LYS A 312 -32.10 31.49 4.94
C LYS A 312 -31.19 32.44 4.16
N PRO A 313 -31.50 33.75 4.12
CA PRO A 313 -30.57 34.74 3.58
C PRO A 313 -29.22 34.67 4.29
N GLY A 314 -28.13 34.77 3.53
CA GLY A 314 -26.78 34.74 4.09
C GLY A 314 -25.73 34.20 3.13
N LYS A 315 -24.49 34.12 3.62
CA LYS A 315 -23.38 33.50 2.91
C LYS A 315 -23.16 32.08 3.40
N TYR A 316 -22.88 31.19 2.47
CA TYR A 316 -22.63 29.77 2.71
C TYR A 316 -21.35 29.32 2.01
N THR A 317 -20.70 28.30 2.56
CA THR A 317 -19.57 27.61 1.92
C THR A 317 -20.03 26.24 1.42
N LEU A 318 -19.95 26.04 0.12
CA LEU A 318 -20.10 24.74 -0.53
C LEU A 318 -18.75 24.04 -0.51
N ASN A 319 -18.70 22.86 0.09
CA ASN A 319 -17.58 21.93 -0.04
C ASN A 319 -18.04 20.73 -0.89
N ALA A 320 -17.26 20.31 -1.88
CA ALA A 320 -17.56 19.10 -2.64
C ALA A 320 -16.29 18.33 -3.03
N ASP A 321 -16.38 17.01 -3.03
CA ASP A 321 -15.30 16.12 -3.47
C ASP A 321 -15.87 14.85 -4.09
N LEU A 322 -15.10 14.20 -4.96
CA LEU A 322 -15.39 12.86 -5.41
C LEU A 322 -14.95 11.85 -4.34
N ILE A 323 -15.73 10.80 -4.19
CA ILE A 323 -15.39 9.64 -3.38
C ILE A 323 -15.40 8.40 -4.26
N ASP A 324 -14.54 7.44 -3.91
CA ASP A 324 -14.72 6.05 -4.31
C ASP A 324 -15.44 5.29 -3.21
N ALA A 325 -16.66 4.84 -3.50
CA ALA A 325 -17.51 4.06 -2.61
C ALA A 325 -17.25 2.55 -2.73
N GLN A 326 -16.16 2.13 -3.36
CA GLN A 326 -15.70 0.75 -3.28
C GLN A 326 -15.48 0.38 -1.80
N PRO A 327 -15.99 -0.78 -1.34
CA PRO A 327 -15.87 -1.20 0.05
C PRO A 327 -14.44 -1.63 0.36
N ILE A 328 -13.55 -0.67 0.55
CA ILE A 328 -12.21 -0.88 1.14
C ILE A 328 -12.32 -0.48 2.61
N ASP A 329 -12.27 -1.47 3.49
CA ASP A 329 -12.29 -1.26 4.95
C ASP A 329 -13.52 -0.43 5.43
N LEU A 330 -14.66 -0.55 4.73
CA LEU A 330 -15.95 0.09 5.03
C LEU A 330 -15.96 1.63 5.00
N LEU A 331 -14.98 2.28 4.37
CA LEU A 331 -14.88 3.73 4.32
C LEU A 331 -14.84 4.25 2.87
N ASP A 332 -15.73 5.20 2.57
CA ASP A 332 -15.65 5.99 1.35
C ASP A 332 -14.31 6.74 1.34
N THR A 333 -13.54 6.62 0.27
CA THR A 333 -12.24 7.28 0.16
C THR A 333 -12.35 8.49 -0.76
N ALA A 334 -12.11 9.67 -0.20
CA ALA A 334 -12.18 10.93 -0.93
C ALA A 334 -10.97 11.12 -1.86
N PHE A 335 -11.18 11.69 -3.04
CA PHE A 335 -10.12 11.96 -4.01
C PHE A 335 -9.10 12.96 -3.47
N ALA A 336 -9.51 13.86 -2.57
CA ALA A 336 -8.59 14.74 -1.87
C ALA A 336 -7.55 13.99 -1.04
N GLN A 337 -7.87 12.80 -0.50
CA GLN A 337 -6.89 11.98 0.21
C GLN A 337 -5.76 11.48 -0.68
N TYR A 338 -5.95 11.47 -2.00
CA TYR A 338 -4.94 11.09 -2.99
C TYR A 338 -4.23 12.30 -3.62
N GLY A 339 -4.62 13.52 -3.24
CA GLY A 339 -4.01 14.77 -3.71
C GLY A 339 -4.84 15.57 -4.73
N SER A 340 -6.11 15.24 -4.94
CA SER A 340 -7.02 16.15 -5.66
C SER A 340 -7.37 17.36 -4.79
N GLU A 341 -7.69 18.49 -5.42
CA GLU A 341 -8.24 19.64 -4.71
C GLU A 341 -9.76 19.48 -4.57
N ALA A 342 -10.24 19.47 -3.32
CA ALA A 342 -11.67 19.54 -3.06
C ALA A 342 -12.21 20.92 -3.47
N LEU A 343 -13.43 20.94 -4.02
CA LEU A 343 -14.10 22.20 -4.37
C LEU A 343 -14.54 22.92 -3.10
N MET A 344 -14.10 24.17 -2.94
CA MET A 344 -14.65 25.12 -1.98
C MET A 344 -15.17 26.34 -2.73
N ALA A 345 -16.46 26.66 -2.59
CA ALA A 345 -17.07 27.81 -3.23
C ALA A 345 -17.97 28.58 -2.26
N THR A 346 -18.02 29.91 -2.40
CA THR A 346 -18.96 30.74 -1.63
C THR A 346 -20.27 30.87 -2.39
N LEU A 347 -21.37 30.53 -1.74
CA LEU A 347 -22.73 30.76 -2.22
C LEU A 347 -23.37 31.92 -1.45
N THR A 348 -24.16 32.75 -2.13
CA THR A 348 -24.90 33.85 -1.50
C THR A 348 -26.39 33.63 -1.70
N ALA A 349 -27.12 33.45 -0.60
CA ALA A 349 -28.58 33.42 -0.59
C ALA A 349 -29.09 34.84 -0.31
N ALA A 350 -29.70 35.46 -1.31
CA ALA A 350 -30.26 36.81 -1.25
C ALA A 350 -31.72 36.81 -1.67
#